data_AF-A0AB39KK79-F1
#
_entry.id   AF-A0AB39KK79-F1
#
_cell.length_a   1.000
_cell.length_b   1.000
_cell.length_c   1.000
_cell.angle_alpha   90.00
_cell.angle_beta   90.00
_cell.angle_gamma   90.00
#
_symmetry.space_group_name_H-M   'P 1'
#
loop_
_entity.id
_entity.type
_entity.pdbx_description
1 polymer ?
#
loop_
_entity_poly.entity_id
_entity_poly.type
_entity_poly.pdbx_seq_one_letter_code
_entity_poly.pdbx_strand_id
1 'polypeptide(L)'
;MNLSQIQLQIVESPLDVPIQVLASAGAGKTRVLTERIKYILANTKKNGVIALTFTNKAADEMLMRLSFEENIQERTWITTIHSMGQRILEKYGHTVGLPTDLHVYERDQDKMEIFMQSLREDGIDVDEYLNVVDSRELKNREKQLQKYLDVFAQIKREILTEFDILEEYPNKNVWKIYEAYQDSMIRSGGIDYDDILIYAHRILITHDWIAKIYRAKYKHICVDEAQDLNKIQYEFIKAFCGDTLKSVFMVGDPNQMIYGFNGSSNRYLCDEFVRDFLPKKYDLKDNYRSTREVIQVVNKLKSDSQVVSEYALKGQVHFNEYEDEIEEAKGDFSSDTKFTSNENT
;
A
#
# COMPACT_ATOMS: atom_id res chain seq x y z
N MET A 1 -9.96 -17.86 -20.36
CA MET A 1 -8.60 -18.39 -20.55
C MET A 1 -8.22 -19.20 -19.33
N ASN A 2 -7.63 -20.37 -19.55
CA ASN A 2 -7.13 -21.23 -18.49
C ASN A 2 -5.85 -20.62 -17.88
N LEU A 3 -5.59 -20.91 -16.60
CA LEU A 3 -4.34 -20.55 -15.95
C LEU A 3 -3.17 -21.29 -16.60
N SER A 4 -2.00 -20.66 -16.65
CA SER A 4 -0.77 -21.37 -17.02
C SER A 4 -0.41 -22.42 -15.96
N GLN A 5 0.47 -23.36 -16.30
CA GLN A 5 0.83 -24.42 -15.36
C GLN A 5 1.45 -23.88 -14.06
N ILE A 6 2.28 -22.85 -14.14
CA ILE A 6 2.86 -22.22 -12.94
C ILE A 6 1.81 -21.43 -12.14
N GLN A 7 0.88 -20.74 -12.81
CA GLN A 7 -0.23 -20.06 -12.14
C GLN A 7 -1.12 -21.07 -11.40
N LEU A 8 -1.41 -22.23 -12.01
CA LEU A 8 -2.17 -23.31 -11.36
C LEU A 8 -1.42 -23.86 -10.14
N GLN A 9 -0.11 -24.11 -10.25
CA GLN A 9 0.72 -24.56 -9.12
C GLN A 9 0.76 -23.57 -7.95
N ILE A 10 0.63 -22.27 -8.23
CA ILE A 10 0.50 -21.25 -7.19
C ILE A 10 -0.89 -21.34 -6.54
N VAL A 11 -1.94 -21.36 -7.36
CA VAL A 11 -3.34 -21.39 -6.91
C VAL A 11 -3.64 -22.63 -6.07
N GLU A 12 -3.08 -23.79 -6.43
CA GLU A 12 -3.33 -25.09 -5.77
C GLU A 12 -2.29 -25.46 -4.71
N SER A 13 -1.34 -24.58 -4.41
CA SER A 13 -0.35 -24.81 -3.35
C SER A 13 -1.02 -25.09 -2.00
N PRO A 14 -0.44 -25.89 -1.08
CA PRO A 14 -1.05 -26.17 0.21
C PRO A 14 -1.55 -24.91 0.94
N LEU A 15 -2.72 -25.02 1.58
CA LEU A 15 -3.43 -23.86 2.13
C LEU A 15 -2.79 -23.30 3.41
N ASP A 16 -1.96 -24.07 4.08
CA ASP A 16 -1.26 -23.73 5.33
C ASP A 16 0.17 -23.24 5.11
N VAL A 17 0.60 -23.12 3.85
CA VAL A 17 1.94 -22.67 3.47
C VAL A 17 1.89 -21.19 3.06
N PRO A 18 2.76 -20.32 3.61
CA PRO A 18 2.93 -18.96 3.12
C PRO A 18 3.52 -18.96 1.71
N ILE A 19 3.09 -18.03 0.86
CA ILE A 19 3.44 -17.98 -0.55
C ILE A 19 3.88 -16.57 -0.93
N GLN A 20 5.02 -16.49 -1.60
CA GLN A 20 5.55 -15.28 -2.22
C GLN A 20 5.47 -15.45 -3.73
N VAL A 21 4.85 -14.50 -4.42
CA VAL A 21 4.80 -14.45 -5.88
C VAL A 21 5.44 -13.17 -6.38
N LEU A 22 6.60 -13.29 -7.02
CA LEU A 22 7.22 -12.18 -7.74
C LEU A 22 6.73 -12.24 -9.18
N ALA A 23 6.07 -11.20 -9.64
CA ALA A 23 5.32 -11.25 -10.88
C ALA A 23 5.50 -9.99 -11.70
N SER A 24 6.11 -10.14 -12.87
CA SER A 24 6.37 -9.04 -13.79
C SER A 24 5.07 -8.35 -14.24
N ALA A 25 5.21 -7.14 -14.78
CA ALA A 25 4.13 -6.42 -15.45
C ALA A 25 3.36 -7.34 -16.44
N GLY A 26 2.03 -7.38 -16.32
CA GLY A 26 1.19 -8.17 -17.22
C GLY A 26 1.21 -9.69 -16.98
N ALA A 27 1.87 -10.20 -15.93
CA ALA A 27 1.97 -11.63 -15.66
C ALA A 27 0.72 -12.28 -14.99
N GLY A 28 -0.31 -11.47 -14.73
CA GLY A 28 -1.56 -11.94 -14.15
C GLY A 28 -1.59 -11.99 -12.62
N LYS A 29 -0.85 -11.10 -11.93
CA LYS A 29 -0.85 -10.95 -10.44
C LYS A 29 -2.24 -11.09 -9.82
N THR A 30 -3.13 -10.16 -10.15
CA THR A 30 -4.48 -10.11 -9.59
C THR A 30 -5.33 -11.31 -10.04
N ARG A 31 -5.06 -11.89 -11.22
CA ARG A 31 -5.74 -13.11 -11.68
C ARG A 31 -5.36 -14.30 -10.78
N VAL A 32 -4.08 -14.49 -10.50
CA VAL A 32 -3.60 -15.55 -9.61
C VAL A 32 -4.12 -15.36 -8.19
N LEU A 33 -4.10 -14.13 -7.67
CA LEU A 33 -4.63 -13.82 -6.34
C LEU A 33 -6.13 -14.12 -6.25
N THR A 34 -6.93 -13.66 -7.21
CA THR A 34 -8.38 -13.93 -7.22
C THR A 34 -8.70 -15.42 -7.33
N GLU A 35 -8.02 -16.16 -8.22
CA GLU A 35 -8.21 -17.61 -8.35
C GLU A 35 -7.73 -18.37 -7.10
N ARG A 36 -6.69 -17.88 -6.40
CA ARG A 36 -6.27 -18.41 -5.10
C ARG A 36 -7.35 -18.22 -4.03
N ILE A 37 -8.01 -17.06 -3.98
CA ILE A 37 -9.14 -16.82 -3.07
C ILE A 37 -10.28 -17.80 -3.36
N LYS A 38 -10.65 -17.98 -4.64
CA LYS A 38 -11.68 -18.97 -5.03
C LYS A 38 -11.30 -20.37 -4.61
N TYR A 39 -10.05 -20.78 -4.86
CA TYR A 39 -9.55 -22.08 -4.46
C TYR A 39 -9.64 -22.29 -2.93
N ILE A 40 -9.28 -21.28 -2.13
CA ILE A 40 -9.43 -21.34 -0.67
C ILE A 40 -10.90 -21.52 -0.27
N LEU A 41 -11.81 -20.75 -0.86
CA LEU A 41 -13.24 -20.79 -0.51
C LEU A 41 -13.88 -22.11 -0.90
N ALA A 42 -13.50 -22.69 -2.04
CA ALA A 42 -13.98 -23.99 -2.50
C ALA A 42 -13.47 -25.16 -1.64
N ASN A 43 -12.23 -25.07 -1.14
CA ASN A 43 -11.59 -26.14 -0.38
C ASN A 43 -11.75 -26.03 1.15
N THR A 44 -12.40 -24.97 1.63
CA THR A 44 -12.65 -24.77 3.07
C THR A 44 -14.11 -24.43 3.31
N LYS A 45 -14.72 -24.96 4.36
CA LYS A 45 -16.15 -24.71 4.64
C LYS A 45 -16.43 -23.44 5.44
N LYS A 46 -15.52 -23.07 6.35
CA LYS A 46 -15.74 -21.98 7.32
C LYS A 46 -14.63 -20.91 7.33
N ASN A 47 -13.51 -21.19 6.68
CA ASN A 47 -12.36 -20.30 6.71
C ASN A 47 -12.64 -19.06 5.85
N GLY A 48 -12.47 -17.88 6.44
CA GLY A 48 -12.52 -16.64 5.70
C GLY A 48 -11.16 -16.23 5.13
N VAL A 49 -11.19 -15.30 4.18
CA VAL A 49 -10.01 -14.70 3.56
C VAL A 49 -10.02 -13.18 3.74
N ILE A 50 -8.92 -12.60 4.19
CA ILE A 50 -8.69 -11.16 4.07
C ILE A 50 -7.90 -10.94 2.80
N ALA A 51 -8.36 -10.02 1.94
CA ALA A 51 -7.63 -9.61 0.76
C ALA A 51 -7.35 -8.11 0.85
N LEU A 52 -6.06 -7.76 0.91
CA LEU A 52 -5.58 -6.39 1.10
C LEU A 52 -5.06 -5.85 -0.23
N THR A 53 -5.52 -4.65 -0.58
CA THR A 53 -5.06 -3.90 -1.76
C THR A 53 -4.52 -2.54 -1.36
N PHE A 54 -3.79 -1.88 -2.26
CA PHE A 54 -3.30 -0.53 -2.04
C PHE A 54 -4.36 0.55 -2.31
N THR A 55 -5.29 0.30 -3.24
CA THR A 55 -6.33 1.26 -3.64
C THR A 55 -7.74 0.69 -3.51
N ASN A 56 -8.72 1.56 -3.25
CA ASN A 56 -10.14 1.20 -3.24
C ASN A 56 -10.58 0.64 -4.59
N LYS A 57 -10.11 1.24 -5.70
CA LYS A 57 -10.38 0.76 -7.06
C LYS A 57 -9.93 -0.70 -7.26
N ALA A 58 -8.77 -1.08 -6.75
CA ALA A 58 -8.29 -2.46 -6.83
C ALA A 58 -9.12 -3.41 -5.96
N ALA A 59 -9.58 -2.97 -4.78
CA ALA A 59 -10.48 -3.76 -3.95
C ALA A 59 -11.83 -3.99 -4.64
N ASP A 60 -12.41 -2.95 -5.25
CA ASP A 60 -13.67 -3.02 -5.99
C ASP A 60 -13.55 -3.93 -7.22
N GLU A 61 -12.45 -3.82 -7.98
CA GLU A 61 -12.16 -4.70 -9.11
C GLU A 61 -12.02 -6.17 -8.68
N MET A 62 -11.39 -6.41 -7.54
CA MET A 62 -11.25 -7.76 -6.97
C MET A 62 -12.62 -8.32 -6.53
N LEU A 63 -13.46 -7.50 -5.88
CA LEU A 63 -14.84 -7.87 -5.53
C LEU A 63 -15.67 -8.21 -6.77
N MET A 64 -15.59 -7.38 -7.83
CA MET A 64 -16.29 -7.64 -9.09
C MET A 64 -15.89 -8.99 -9.71
N ARG A 65 -14.58 -9.33 -9.69
CA ARG A 65 -14.07 -10.62 -10.20
C ARG A 65 -14.53 -11.83 -9.40
N LEU A 66 -14.87 -11.64 -8.13
CA LEU A 66 -15.31 -12.68 -7.20
C LEU A 66 -16.83 -12.68 -6.98
N SER A 67 -17.57 -11.79 -7.65
CA SER A 67 -19.00 -11.57 -7.43
C SER A 67 -19.89 -12.79 -7.71
N PHE A 68 -19.43 -13.71 -8.57
CA PHE A 68 -20.16 -14.94 -8.91
C PHE A 68 -19.93 -16.08 -7.92
N GLU A 69 -19.06 -15.91 -6.91
CA GLU A 69 -18.79 -16.93 -5.91
C GLU A 69 -19.82 -16.88 -4.77
N GLU A 70 -20.37 -18.04 -4.41
CA GLU A 70 -21.32 -18.13 -3.29
C GLU A 70 -20.67 -17.74 -1.96
N ASN A 71 -21.40 -17.01 -1.13
CA ASN A 71 -20.97 -16.57 0.22
C ASN A 71 -19.70 -15.71 0.24
N ILE A 72 -19.33 -15.08 -0.88
CA ILE A 72 -18.12 -14.25 -0.98
C ILE A 72 -18.12 -13.13 0.06
N GLN A 73 -19.24 -12.42 0.21
CA GLN A 73 -19.36 -11.28 1.13
C GLN A 73 -19.26 -11.70 2.61
N GLU A 74 -19.74 -12.89 2.96
CA GLU A 74 -19.71 -13.36 4.35
C GLU A 74 -18.31 -13.86 4.75
N ARG A 75 -17.62 -14.50 3.81
CA ARG A 75 -16.35 -15.19 4.03
C ARG A 75 -15.13 -14.38 3.65
N THR A 76 -15.27 -13.29 2.90
CA THR A 76 -14.13 -12.44 2.55
C THR A 76 -14.19 -11.08 3.21
N TRP A 77 -13.03 -10.48 3.40
CA TRP A 77 -12.88 -9.07 3.73
C TRP A 77 -11.87 -8.49 2.75
N ILE A 78 -12.38 -7.99 1.64
CA ILE A 78 -11.60 -7.38 0.57
C ILE A 78 -11.62 -5.87 0.78
N THR A 79 -10.47 -5.27 1.05
CA THR A 79 -10.37 -3.85 1.41
C THR A 79 -8.94 -3.34 1.29
N THR A 80 -8.73 -2.04 1.50
CA THR A 80 -7.37 -1.52 1.65
C THR A 80 -6.84 -1.75 3.06
N ILE A 81 -5.52 -1.70 3.24
CA ILE A 81 -4.89 -1.83 4.56
C ILE A 81 -5.42 -0.76 5.53
N HIS A 82 -5.54 0.49 5.08
CA HIS A 82 -6.04 1.59 5.90
C HIS A 82 -7.52 1.44 6.24
N SER A 83 -8.36 1.04 5.29
CA SER A 83 -9.78 0.77 5.57
C SER A 83 -9.97 -0.39 6.56
N MET A 84 -9.08 -1.38 6.56
CA MET A 84 -9.07 -2.41 7.60
C MET A 84 -8.67 -1.83 8.96
N GLY A 85 -7.59 -1.04 9.02
CA GLY A 85 -7.14 -0.37 10.23
C GLY A 85 -8.22 0.52 10.83
N GLN A 86 -8.89 1.33 10.00
CA GLN A 86 -9.98 2.21 10.40
C GLN A 86 -11.13 1.43 11.03
N ARG A 87 -11.58 0.31 10.43
CA ARG A 87 -12.64 -0.53 11.00
C ARG A 87 -12.26 -1.15 12.36
N ILE A 88 -10.98 -1.47 12.56
CA ILE A 88 -10.48 -1.93 13.85
C ILE A 88 -10.51 -0.78 14.86
N LEU A 89 -10.10 0.41 14.43
CA LEU A 89 -10.06 1.62 15.25
C LEU A 89 -11.45 2.07 15.71
N GLU A 90 -12.42 2.14 14.80
CA GLU A 90 -13.81 2.49 15.10
C GLU A 90 -14.41 1.55 16.15
N LYS A 91 -14.03 0.26 16.10
CA LYS A 91 -14.57 -0.75 17.02
C LYS A 91 -13.82 -0.83 18.35
N TYR A 92 -12.51 -0.65 18.35
CA TYR A 92 -11.64 -0.95 19.50
C TYR A 92 -10.70 0.19 19.90
N GLY A 93 -10.80 1.38 19.31
CA GLY A 93 -9.94 2.53 19.61
C GLY A 93 -9.96 2.92 21.09
N HIS A 94 -11.11 2.81 21.74
CA HIS A 94 -11.27 3.03 23.19
C HIS A 94 -10.34 2.15 24.04
N THR A 95 -9.94 0.96 23.57
CA THR A 95 -9.04 0.05 24.30
C THR A 95 -7.61 0.58 24.40
N VAL A 96 -7.23 1.50 23.52
CA VAL A 96 -5.92 2.17 23.54
C VAL A 96 -6.03 3.65 23.92
N GLY A 97 -7.15 4.05 24.52
CA GLY A 97 -7.37 5.40 25.05
C GLY A 97 -7.83 6.43 24.03
N LEU A 98 -8.23 6.02 22.82
CA LEU A 98 -8.78 6.96 21.84
C LEU A 98 -10.23 7.33 22.17
N PRO A 99 -10.65 8.58 21.86
CA PRO A 99 -12.04 9.00 21.99
C PRO A 99 -12.95 8.18 21.06
N THR A 100 -14.24 8.10 21.41
CA THR A 100 -15.22 7.32 20.65
C THR A 100 -15.54 7.97 19.30
N ASP A 101 -15.68 9.29 19.28
CA ASP A 101 -15.90 10.07 18.07
C ASP A 101 -14.57 10.65 17.60
N LEU A 102 -13.86 9.88 16.77
CA LEU A 102 -12.54 10.24 16.27
C LEU A 102 -12.64 10.91 14.89
N HIS A 103 -12.08 12.11 14.76
CA HIS A 103 -11.96 12.78 13.46
C HIS A 103 -10.63 12.43 12.78
N VAL A 104 -10.64 12.18 11.47
CA VAL A 104 -9.41 11.97 10.68
C VAL A 104 -9.11 13.25 9.90
N TYR A 105 -8.01 13.92 10.25
CA TYR A 105 -7.53 15.11 9.57
C TYR A 105 -6.82 14.73 8.26
N GLU A 106 -7.51 14.94 7.14
CA GLU A 106 -6.97 14.65 5.81
C GLU A 106 -6.17 15.82 5.21
N ARG A 107 -6.62 17.07 5.46
CA ARG A 107 -6.03 18.25 4.82
C ARG A 107 -4.76 18.66 5.57
N ASP A 108 -3.71 18.96 4.81
CA ASP A 108 -2.46 19.47 5.38
C ASP A 108 -2.67 20.76 6.17
N GLN A 109 -3.58 21.63 5.73
CA GLN A 109 -3.93 22.86 6.45
C GLN A 109 -4.47 22.60 7.86
N ASP A 110 -5.31 21.57 8.04
CA ASP A 110 -5.87 21.25 9.36
C ASP A 110 -4.75 20.70 10.29
N LYS A 111 -3.87 19.86 9.75
CA LYS A 111 -2.68 19.35 10.47
C LYS A 111 -1.70 20.46 10.82
N MET A 112 -1.49 21.43 9.93
CA MET A 112 -0.65 22.60 10.17
C MET A 112 -1.17 23.46 11.32
N GLU A 113 -2.50 23.66 11.42
CA GLU A 113 -3.11 24.39 12.52
C GLU A 113 -2.91 23.67 13.86
N ILE A 114 -3.10 22.35 13.90
CA ILE A 114 -2.84 21.53 15.10
C ILE A 114 -1.37 21.61 15.52
N PHE A 115 -0.45 21.60 14.55
CA PHE A 115 0.97 21.74 14.84
C PHE A 115 1.32 23.14 15.37
N MET A 116 0.78 24.21 14.79
CA MET A 116 0.97 25.55 15.37
C MET A 116 0.36 25.66 16.77
N GLN A 117 -0.78 25.01 17.00
CA GLN A 117 -1.39 24.96 18.33
C GLN A 117 -0.50 24.22 19.33
N SER A 118 0.11 23.09 18.97
CA SER A 118 0.98 22.35 19.88
C SER A 118 2.20 23.17 20.31
N LEU A 119 2.79 23.94 19.38
CA LEU A 119 3.88 24.87 19.71
C LEU A 119 3.43 25.95 20.71
N ARG A 120 2.25 26.54 20.49
CA ARG A 120 1.71 27.59 21.38
C ARG A 120 1.40 27.06 22.78
N GLU A 121 0.89 25.84 22.88
CA GLU A 121 0.60 25.18 24.16
C GLU A 121 1.87 24.96 25.00
N ASP A 122 3.00 24.69 24.34
CA ASP A 122 4.33 24.59 24.96
C ASP A 122 5.00 25.95 25.23
N GLY A 123 4.31 27.07 24.94
CA GLY A 123 4.84 28.42 25.10
C GLY A 123 5.91 28.80 24.07
N ILE A 124 5.98 28.09 22.94
CA ILE A 124 6.91 28.33 21.85
C ILE A 124 6.31 29.35 20.87
N ASP A 125 7.05 30.41 20.54
CA ASP A 125 6.68 31.31 19.46
C ASP A 125 6.83 30.61 18.11
N VAL A 126 5.73 30.54 17.35
CA VAL A 126 5.66 29.80 16.09
C VAL A 126 6.59 30.38 15.03
N ASP A 127 6.68 31.71 14.92
CA ASP A 127 7.48 32.35 13.88
C ASP A 127 8.97 32.28 14.20
N GLU A 128 9.34 32.45 15.47
CA GLU A 128 10.71 32.24 15.95
C GLU A 128 11.16 30.80 15.71
N TYR A 129 10.33 29.82 16.10
CA TYR A 129 10.66 28.40 15.93
C TYR A 129 10.83 28.00 14.46
N LEU A 130 9.96 28.50 13.59
CA LEU A 130 10.01 28.23 12.15
C LEU A 130 11.05 29.09 11.41
N ASN A 131 11.79 29.95 12.12
CA ASN A 131 12.72 30.93 11.56
C ASN A 131 12.08 31.80 10.46
N VAL A 132 10.84 32.22 10.67
CA VAL A 132 10.09 33.10 9.77
C VAL A 132 10.38 34.55 10.16
N VAL A 133 11.23 35.21 9.38
CA VAL A 133 11.72 36.58 9.67
C VAL A 133 10.65 37.65 9.38
N ASP A 134 9.75 37.40 8.42
CA ASP A 134 8.62 38.27 8.12
C ASP A 134 7.31 37.49 8.26
N SER A 135 6.53 37.82 9.30
CA SER A 135 5.19 37.29 9.57
C SER A 135 4.19 37.43 8.40
N ARG A 136 4.49 38.28 7.40
CA ARG A 136 3.68 38.44 6.18
C ARG A 136 3.96 37.37 5.12
N GLU A 137 5.00 36.56 5.26
CA GLU A 137 5.34 35.47 4.33
C GLU A 137 4.61 34.16 4.67
N LEU A 138 3.29 34.13 4.52
CA LEU A 138 2.46 32.94 4.77
C LEU A 138 2.98 31.68 4.05
N LYS A 139 3.43 31.83 2.80
CA LYS A 139 4.00 30.72 1.99
C LYS A 139 5.28 30.13 2.60
N ASN A 140 6.10 30.96 3.24
CA ASN A 140 7.33 30.49 3.87
C ASN A 140 6.98 29.68 5.12
N ARG A 141 6.01 30.16 5.93
CA ARG A 141 5.50 29.43 7.10
C ARG A 141 4.92 28.06 6.73
N GLU A 142 3.99 28.02 5.76
CA GLU A 142 3.38 26.76 5.28
C GLU A 142 4.44 25.77 4.80
N LYS A 143 5.45 26.25 4.07
CA LYS A 143 6.56 25.41 3.60
C LYS A 143 7.38 24.81 4.75
N GLN A 144 7.65 25.56 5.82
CA GLN A 144 8.39 25.02 6.97
C GLN A 144 7.53 24.04 7.77
N LEU A 145 6.25 24.35 7.99
CA LEU A 145 5.31 23.45 8.65
C LEU A 145 5.20 22.12 7.88
N GLN A 146 5.11 22.18 6.55
CA GLN A 146 5.04 20.98 5.71
C GLN A 146 6.25 20.08 5.91
N LYS A 147 7.47 20.63 6.00
CA LYS A 147 8.68 19.82 6.26
C LYS A 147 8.60 19.06 7.57
N TYR A 148 8.04 19.66 8.63
CA TYR A 148 7.84 18.96 9.90
C TYR A 148 6.77 17.89 9.78
N LEU A 149 5.64 18.18 9.09
CA LEU A 149 4.60 17.18 8.84
C LEU A 149 5.12 15.98 8.04
N ASP A 150 6.00 16.22 7.05
CA ASP A 150 6.65 15.15 6.28
C ASP A 150 7.52 14.26 7.19
N VAL A 151 8.25 14.86 8.12
CA VAL A 151 9.04 14.12 9.13
C VAL A 151 8.13 13.36 10.09
N PHE A 152 7.02 13.95 10.55
CA PHE A 152 6.05 13.25 11.41
C PHE A 152 5.41 12.06 10.71
N ALA A 153 5.06 12.20 9.43
CA ALA A 153 4.57 11.10 8.61
C ALA A 153 5.63 9.99 8.49
N GLN A 154 6.91 10.35 8.28
CA GLN A 154 8.00 9.38 8.25
C GLN A 154 8.18 8.65 9.59
N ILE A 155 8.14 9.37 10.71
CA ILE A 155 8.20 8.78 12.06
C ILE A 155 7.13 7.71 12.22
N LYS A 156 5.88 8.02 11.82
CA LYS A 156 4.76 7.06 11.87
C LYS A 156 4.98 5.88 10.94
N ARG A 157 5.28 6.14 9.65
CA ARG A 157 5.37 5.08 8.63
C ARG A 157 6.51 4.10 8.86
N GLU A 158 7.64 4.58 9.37
CA GLU A 158 8.80 3.76 9.71
C GLU A 158 8.82 3.31 11.18
N ILE A 159 7.79 3.66 11.97
CA ILE A 159 7.68 3.32 13.39
C ILE A 159 8.98 3.71 14.14
N LEU A 160 9.45 4.94 13.91
CA LEU A 160 10.68 5.43 14.52
C LEU A 160 10.46 5.68 16.01
N THR A 161 11.49 5.39 16.80
CA THR A 161 11.55 5.64 18.23
C THR A 161 12.33 6.91 18.52
N GLU A 162 12.26 7.40 19.76
CA GLU A 162 13.12 8.50 20.22
C GLU A 162 14.60 8.20 19.94
N PHE A 163 15.03 6.96 20.16
CA PHE A 163 16.40 6.54 19.92
C PHE A 163 16.79 6.70 18.44
N ASP A 164 15.95 6.25 17.51
CA ASP A 164 16.22 6.36 16.08
C ASP A 164 16.34 7.84 15.65
N ILE A 165 15.48 8.71 16.19
CA ILE A 165 15.56 10.16 15.94
C ILE A 165 16.83 10.76 16.53
N LEU A 166 17.21 10.35 17.74
CA LEU A 166 18.43 10.78 18.40
C LEU A 166 19.69 10.28 17.70
N GLU A 167 19.62 9.26 16.85
CA GLU A 167 20.73 8.79 16.02
C GLU A 167 20.74 9.49 14.65
N GLU A 168 19.62 9.46 13.93
CA GLU A 168 19.56 9.77 12.50
C GLU A 168 19.31 11.25 12.17
N TYR A 169 18.64 12.01 13.05
CA TYR A 169 18.20 13.38 12.73
C TYR A 169 19.14 14.45 13.30
N PRO A 170 19.56 15.47 12.52
CA PRO A 170 20.41 16.54 13.04
C PRO A 170 19.75 17.34 14.17
N ASN A 171 18.45 17.59 14.06
CA ASN A 171 17.68 18.28 15.09
C ASN A 171 17.09 17.27 16.08
N LYS A 172 17.71 17.19 17.26
CA LYS A 172 17.31 16.24 18.32
C LYS A 172 15.99 16.62 19.02
N ASN A 173 15.52 17.85 18.85
CA ASN A 173 14.24 18.29 19.42
C ASN A 173 13.03 17.79 18.62
N VAL A 174 13.23 17.19 17.44
CA VAL A 174 12.13 16.72 16.57
C VAL A 174 11.22 15.73 17.29
N TRP A 175 11.76 14.81 18.10
CA TRP A 175 10.95 13.83 18.82
C TRP A 175 9.96 14.49 19.79
N LYS A 176 10.45 15.38 20.66
CA LYS A 176 9.61 16.11 21.62
C LYS A 176 8.50 16.89 20.92
N ILE A 177 8.81 17.50 19.78
CA ILE A 177 7.86 18.31 19.01
C ILE A 177 6.81 17.42 18.31
N TYR A 178 7.23 16.25 17.81
CA TYR A 178 6.32 15.22 17.30
C TYR A 178 5.38 14.72 18.39
N GLU A 179 5.88 14.44 19.60
CA GLU A 179 5.04 14.03 20.74
C GLU A 179 4.01 15.11 21.10
N ALA A 180 4.44 16.38 21.20
CA ALA A 180 3.53 17.50 21.47
C ALA A 180 2.46 17.65 20.37
N TYR A 181 2.84 17.48 19.10
CA TYR A 181 1.90 17.46 17.97
C TYR A 181 0.88 16.32 18.09
N GLN A 182 1.33 15.10 18.37
CA GLN A 182 0.45 13.94 18.53
C GLN A 182 -0.51 14.10 19.71
N ASP A 183 -0.02 14.59 20.84
CA ASP A 183 -0.85 14.85 22.00
C ASP A 183 -1.90 15.94 21.73
N SER A 184 -1.52 17.01 21.02
CA SER A 184 -2.44 18.07 20.60
C SER A 184 -3.52 17.53 19.65
N MET A 185 -3.15 16.64 18.73
CA MET A 185 -4.07 15.99 17.81
C MET A 185 -5.12 15.15 18.55
N ILE A 186 -4.70 14.32 19.51
CA ILE A 186 -5.61 13.53 20.35
C ILE A 186 -6.48 14.42 21.23
N ARG A 187 -5.94 15.48 21.85
CA ARG A 187 -6.71 16.46 22.62
C ARG A 187 -7.78 17.16 21.79
N SER A 188 -7.51 17.38 20.50
CA SER A 188 -8.45 17.95 19.54
C SER A 188 -9.51 16.95 19.06
N GLY A 189 -9.47 15.71 19.55
CA GLY A 189 -10.45 14.66 19.23
C GLY A 189 -10.21 13.99 17.87
N GLY A 190 -9.00 14.09 17.32
CA GLY A 190 -8.70 13.48 16.03
C GLY A 190 -7.34 12.81 15.94
N ILE A 191 -7.07 12.31 14.75
CA ILE A 191 -5.82 11.68 14.30
C ILE A 191 -5.60 12.05 12.84
N ASP A 192 -4.44 11.76 12.26
CA ASP A 192 -4.26 11.81 10.81
C ASP A 192 -4.31 10.42 10.16
N TYR A 193 -4.11 10.37 8.85
CA TYR A 193 -4.22 9.14 8.07
C TYR A 193 -3.17 8.09 8.46
N ASP A 194 -1.94 8.51 8.79
CA ASP A 194 -0.84 7.61 9.15
C ASP A 194 -1.06 7.00 10.55
N ASP A 195 -1.71 7.74 11.45
CA ASP A 195 -2.08 7.26 12.79
C ASP A 195 -3.05 6.08 12.77
N ILE A 196 -3.91 5.96 11.75
CA ILE A 196 -4.88 4.86 11.64
C ILE A 196 -4.17 3.52 11.81
N LEU A 197 -3.06 3.32 11.09
CA LEU A 197 -2.31 2.07 11.14
C LEU A 197 -1.47 1.95 12.41
N ILE A 198 -0.93 3.05 12.93
CA ILE A 198 -0.19 3.05 14.21
C ILE A 198 -1.08 2.56 15.35
N TYR A 199 -2.27 3.13 15.50
CA TYR A 199 -3.20 2.73 16.55
C TYR A 199 -3.81 1.36 16.29
N ALA A 200 -4.18 1.03 15.05
CA ALA A 200 -4.69 -0.30 14.73
C ALA A 200 -3.64 -1.40 15.01
N HIS A 201 -2.38 -1.17 14.65
CA HIS A 201 -1.26 -2.05 15.00
C HIS A 201 -1.09 -2.16 16.51
N ARG A 202 -1.08 -1.02 17.23
CA ARG A 202 -1.00 -0.98 18.70
C ARG A 202 -2.11 -1.81 19.35
N ILE A 203 -3.36 -1.70 18.89
CA ILE A 203 -4.49 -2.50 19.38
C ILE A 203 -4.19 -3.99 19.22
N LEU A 204 -3.74 -4.44 18.05
CA LEU A 204 -3.51 -5.86 17.78
C LEU A 204 -2.36 -6.44 18.63
N ILE A 205 -1.28 -5.70 18.88
CA ILE A 205 -0.15 -6.18 19.67
C ILE A 205 -0.38 -6.10 21.18
N THR A 206 -1.16 -5.13 21.66
CA THR A 206 -1.43 -4.97 23.11
C THR A 206 -2.64 -5.76 23.58
N HIS A 207 -3.60 -6.04 22.70
CA HIS A 207 -4.85 -6.72 23.01
C HIS A 207 -5.03 -7.94 22.08
N ASP A 208 -4.19 -8.96 22.26
CA ASP A 208 -4.16 -10.16 21.40
C ASP A 208 -5.52 -10.87 21.24
N TRP A 209 -6.43 -10.74 22.21
CA TRP A 209 -7.79 -11.28 22.11
C TRP A 209 -8.57 -10.68 20.92
N ILE A 210 -8.32 -9.42 20.55
CA ILE A 210 -8.94 -8.76 19.39
C ILE A 210 -8.45 -9.43 18.11
N ALA A 211 -7.13 -9.60 17.99
CA ALA A 211 -6.53 -10.28 16.84
C ALA A 211 -7.03 -11.74 16.73
N LYS A 212 -7.21 -12.44 17.86
CA LYS A 212 -7.80 -13.78 17.93
C LYS A 212 -9.25 -13.84 17.39
N ILE A 213 -10.07 -12.83 17.64
CA ILE A 213 -11.44 -12.78 17.08
C ILE A 213 -11.39 -12.80 15.54
N TYR A 214 -10.54 -11.94 14.96
CA TYR A 214 -10.42 -11.89 13.51
C TYR A 214 -9.76 -13.15 12.95
N ARG A 215 -8.68 -13.65 13.57
CA ARG A 215 -8.03 -14.92 13.19
C ARG A 215 -8.93 -16.14 13.37
N ALA A 216 -9.96 -16.09 14.20
CA ALA A 216 -10.94 -17.18 14.30
C ALA A 216 -11.76 -17.31 13.02
N LYS A 217 -12.13 -16.17 12.42
CA LYS A 217 -12.90 -16.11 11.16
C LYS A 217 -12.00 -16.21 9.93
N TYR A 218 -10.97 -15.37 9.84
CA TYR A 218 -10.11 -15.23 8.67
C TYR A 218 -8.83 -16.05 8.86
N LYS A 219 -8.75 -17.19 8.15
CA LYS A 219 -7.63 -18.14 8.24
C LYS A 219 -6.62 -17.99 7.09
N HIS A 220 -6.85 -17.03 6.21
CA HIS A 220 -6.01 -16.75 5.05
C HIS A 220 -5.90 -15.24 4.84
N ILE A 221 -4.70 -14.76 4.51
CA ILE A 221 -4.47 -13.37 4.10
C ILE A 221 -3.83 -13.37 2.73
N CYS A 222 -4.38 -12.56 1.82
CA CYS A 222 -3.83 -12.28 0.52
C CYS A 222 -3.51 -10.79 0.43
N VAL A 223 -2.30 -10.43 -0.02
CA VAL A 223 -1.86 -9.04 -0.18
C VAL A 223 -1.44 -8.84 -1.63
N ASP A 224 -2.11 -7.91 -2.32
CA ASP A 224 -1.74 -7.46 -3.67
C ASP A 224 -0.78 -6.27 -3.59
N GLU A 225 0.01 -6.06 -4.66
CA GLU A 225 1.01 -4.99 -4.77
C GLU A 225 1.93 -4.85 -3.55
N ALA A 226 2.39 -5.99 -3.02
CA ALA A 226 3.17 -6.05 -1.79
C ALA A 226 4.56 -5.35 -1.88
N GLN A 227 5.03 -5.00 -3.09
CA GLN A 227 6.23 -4.18 -3.26
C GLN A 227 6.06 -2.75 -2.75
N ASP A 228 4.83 -2.26 -2.64
CA ASP A 228 4.50 -0.89 -2.25
C ASP A 228 4.14 -0.77 -0.77
N LEU A 229 4.44 -1.81 0.03
CA LEU A 229 4.28 -1.75 1.48
C LEU A 229 5.34 -0.81 2.10
N ASN A 230 4.95 -0.09 3.15
CA ASN A 230 5.86 0.54 4.10
C ASN A 230 5.94 -0.25 5.43
N LYS A 231 6.75 0.20 6.40
CA LYS A 231 7.02 -0.55 7.64
C LYS A 231 5.74 -0.80 8.44
N ILE A 232 4.99 0.24 8.72
CA ILE A 232 3.77 0.12 9.54
C ILE A 232 2.71 -0.77 8.88
N GLN A 233 2.57 -0.74 7.56
CA GLN A 233 1.65 -1.63 6.85
C GLN A 233 2.08 -3.10 6.99
N TYR A 234 3.37 -3.39 6.80
CA TYR A 234 3.91 -4.74 6.94
C TYR A 234 3.80 -5.26 8.39
N GLU A 235 4.17 -4.44 9.37
CA GLU A 235 4.05 -4.78 10.79
C GLU A 235 2.59 -4.94 11.24
N PHE A 236 1.67 -4.12 10.72
CA PHE A 236 0.22 -4.31 10.92
C PHE A 236 -0.27 -5.69 10.43
N ILE A 237 0.15 -6.11 9.23
CA ILE A 237 -0.19 -7.43 8.68
C ILE A 237 0.42 -8.54 9.56
N LYS A 238 1.67 -8.40 9.99
CA LYS A 238 2.35 -9.35 10.89
C LYS A 238 1.65 -9.47 12.24
N ALA A 239 1.32 -8.36 12.88
CA ALA A 239 0.60 -8.34 14.15
C ALA A 239 -0.75 -9.06 14.04
N PHE A 240 -1.45 -8.85 12.91
CA PHE A 240 -2.68 -9.57 12.63
C PHE A 240 -2.44 -11.08 12.52
N CYS A 241 -1.40 -11.52 11.81
CA CYS A 241 -1.04 -12.94 11.70
C CYS A 241 -0.68 -13.57 13.06
N GLY A 242 0.11 -12.85 13.86
CA GLY A 242 0.74 -13.38 15.06
C GLY A 242 1.48 -14.70 14.78
N ASP A 243 1.62 -15.54 15.81
CA ASP A 243 2.35 -16.81 15.67
C ASP A 243 1.51 -17.94 15.04
N THR A 244 0.19 -17.74 14.92
CA THR A 244 -0.76 -18.83 14.63
C THR A 244 -1.23 -18.87 13.18
N LEU A 245 -1.27 -17.72 12.50
CA LEU A 245 -1.76 -17.64 11.12
C LEU A 245 -0.59 -17.70 10.15
N LYS A 246 -0.39 -18.87 9.52
CA LYS A 246 0.71 -19.07 8.56
C LYS A 246 0.27 -18.95 7.10
N SER A 247 -1.03 -19.02 6.81
CA SER A 247 -1.54 -18.88 5.45
C SER A 247 -1.55 -17.41 5.00
N VAL A 248 -0.38 -16.95 4.54
CA VAL A 248 -0.18 -15.60 4.01
C VAL A 248 0.33 -15.70 2.59
N PHE A 249 -0.37 -15.05 1.67
CA PHE A 249 -0.04 -14.95 0.26
C PHE A 249 0.29 -13.50 -0.06
N MET A 250 1.51 -13.21 -0.51
CA MET A 250 1.91 -11.89 -0.99
C MET A 250 2.33 -11.95 -2.45
N VAL A 251 1.80 -11.07 -3.27
CA VAL A 251 2.17 -10.92 -4.69
C VAL A 251 2.59 -9.49 -4.98
N GLY A 252 3.61 -9.33 -5.82
CA GLY A 252 4.08 -8.01 -6.23
C GLY A 252 5.14 -8.05 -7.33
N ASP A 253 5.48 -6.89 -7.87
CA ASP A 253 6.60 -6.71 -8.81
C ASP A 253 7.65 -5.77 -8.19
N PRO A 254 8.81 -6.29 -7.74
CA PRO A 254 9.87 -5.45 -7.19
C PRO A 254 10.37 -4.36 -8.15
N ASN A 255 10.10 -4.50 -9.45
CA ASN A 255 10.48 -3.55 -10.49
C ASN A 255 9.43 -2.46 -10.73
N GLN A 256 8.23 -2.55 -10.15
CA GLN A 256 7.15 -1.56 -10.29
C GLN A 256 6.97 -0.70 -9.03
N MET A 257 7.98 -0.63 -8.16
CA MET A 257 7.92 0.20 -6.96
C MET A 257 8.00 1.69 -7.34
N ILE A 258 6.85 2.38 -7.29
CA ILE A 258 6.73 3.81 -7.62
C ILE A 258 6.38 4.68 -6.41
N TYR A 259 6.02 4.07 -5.28
CA TYR A 259 5.63 4.79 -4.04
C TYR A 259 6.77 4.95 -3.04
N GLY A 260 8.04 4.96 -3.48
CA GLY A 260 9.21 5.08 -2.61
C GLY A 260 9.25 6.37 -1.78
N PHE A 261 8.67 7.46 -2.30
CA PHE A 261 8.55 8.74 -1.58
C PHE A 261 7.68 8.66 -0.31
N ASN A 262 6.83 7.63 -0.19
CA ASN A 262 5.98 7.39 0.99
C ASN A 262 6.58 6.37 1.98
N GLY A 263 7.88 6.06 1.89
CA GLY A 263 8.53 5.05 2.73
C GLY A 263 8.28 3.60 2.26
N SER A 264 7.66 3.43 1.09
CA SER A 264 7.43 2.10 0.54
C SER A 264 8.75 1.45 0.12
N SER A 265 8.89 0.15 0.37
CA SER A 265 10.10 -0.58 0.03
C SER A 265 9.80 -2.02 -0.34
N ASN A 266 10.35 -2.49 -1.46
CA ASN A 266 10.27 -3.90 -1.84
C ASN A 266 10.95 -4.83 -0.82
N ARG A 267 11.75 -4.32 0.13
CA ARG A 267 12.37 -5.10 1.22
C ARG A 267 11.34 -5.90 2.01
N TYR A 268 10.13 -5.35 2.21
CA TYR A 268 9.09 -6.06 2.96
C TYR A 268 8.61 -7.30 2.23
N LEU A 269 8.45 -7.21 0.90
CA LEU A 269 8.13 -8.36 0.07
C LEU A 269 9.33 -9.29 -0.08
N CYS A 270 10.50 -8.78 -0.47
CA CYS A 270 11.65 -9.56 -0.94
C CYS A 270 12.50 -10.17 0.18
N ASP A 271 12.62 -9.48 1.31
CA ASP A 271 13.57 -9.82 2.37
C ASP A 271 12.84 -10.17 3.67
N GLU A 272 12.00 -9.26 4.18
CA GLU A 272 11.36 -9.43 5.49
C GLU A 272 10.29 -10.52 5.46
N PHE A 273 9.42 -10.55 4.46
CA PHE A 273 8.43 -11.63 4.32
C PHE A 273 9.11 -12.99 4.18
N VAL A 274 10.27 -13.03 3.50
CA VAL A 274 11.06 -14.26 3.35
C VAL A 274 11.62 -14.72 4.69
N ARG A 275 12.19 -13.80 5.47
CA ARG A 275 12.73 -14.05 6.80
C ARG A 275 11.65 -14.47 7.79
N ASP A 276 10.53 -13.75 7.81
CA ASP A 276 9.52 -13.84 8.86
C ASP A 276 8.54 -15.00 8.63
N PHE A 277 8.25 -15.34 7.37
CA PHE A 277 7.26 -16.37 7.03
C PHE A 277 7.86 -17.60 6.34
N LEU A 278 9.10 -17.56 5.84
CA LEU A 278 9.71 -18.67 5.07
C LEU A 278 8.78 -19.19 3.93
N PRO A 279 8.28 -18.29 3.06
CA PRO A 279 7.27 -18.62 2.07
C PRO A 279 7.83 -19.50 0.95
N LYS A 280 6.96 -20.30 0.35
CA LYS A 280 7.24 -20.90 -0.96
C LYS A 280 7.26 -19.80 -2.03
N LYS A 281 8.36 -19.70 -2.77
CA LYS A 281 8.58 -18.66 -3.77
C LYS A 281 8.17 -19.12 -5.17
N TYR A 282 7.56 -18.21 -5.92
CA TYR A 282 7.20 -18.40 -7.32
C TYR A 282 7.51 -17.13 -8.12
N ASP A 283 8.01 -17.32 -9.34
CA ASP A 283 8.24 -16.24 -10.30
C ASP A 283 7.27 -16.35 -11.48
N LEU A 284 6.57 -15.27 -11.80
CA LEU A 284 5.68 -15.16 -12.96
C LEU A 284 6.24 -14.10 -13.92
N LYS A 285 6.90 -14.55 -14.99
CA LYS A 285 7.51 -13.64 -15.98
C LYS A 285 6.74 -13.54 -17.30
N ASP A 286 5.87 -14.50 -17.59
CA ASP A 286 5.11 -14.54 -18.84
C ASP A 286 4.12 -13.38 -18.92
N ASN A 287 4.29 -12.46 -19.88
CA ASN A 287 3.38 -11.34 -20.05
C ASN A 287 2.19 -11.73 -20.96
N TYR A 288 0.97 -11.55 -20.44
CA TYR A 288 -0.30 -11.83 -21.14
C TYR A 288 -1.09 -10.56 -21.54
N ARG A 289 -0.54 -9.37 -21.29
CA ARG A 289 -1.17 -8.06 -21.54
C ARG A 289 -0.64 -7.38 -22.79
N SER A 290 0.66 -7.46 -23.03
CA SER A 290 1.37 -6.64 -24.01
C SER A 290 1.74 -7.43 -25.27
N THR A 291 1.90 -6.72 -26.38
CA THR A 291 2.40 -7.29 -27.65
C THR A 291 3.88 -7.61 -27.56
N ARG A 292 4.37 -8.48 -28.46
CA ARG A 292 5.77 -8.92 -28.49
C ARG A 292 6.74 -7.75 -28.59
N GLU A 293 6.44 -6.78 -29.43
CA GLU A 293 7.27 -5.60 -29.71
C GLU A 293 7.37 -4.69 -28.48
N VAL A 294 6.27 -4.48 -27.75
CA VAL A 294 6.28 -3.70 -26.49
C VAL A 294 7.14 -4.40 -25.43
N ILE A 295 6.99 -5.72 -25.27
CA ILE A 295 7.79 -6.50 -24.31
C ILE A 295 9.28 -6.43 -24.65
N GLN A 296 9.64 -6.53 -25.93
CA GLN A 296 11.03 -6.42 -26.40
C GLN A 296 11.64 -5.04 -26.09
N VAL A 297 10.89 -3.96 -26.27
CA VAL A 297 11.34 -2.61 -25.91
C VAL A 297 11.57 -2.49 -24.41
N VAL A 298 10.64 -2.97 -23.59
CA VAL A 298 10.80 -2.92 -22.12
C VAL A 298 12.00 -3.76 -21.67
N ASN A 299 12.23 -4.93 -22.28
CA ASN A 299 13.40 -5.75 -21.98
C ASN A 299 14.73 -5.11 -22.39
N LYS A 300 14.74 -4.15 -23.34
CA LYS A 300 15.92 -3.33 -23.63
C LYS A 300 16.19 -2.28 -22.55
N LEU A 301 15.14 -1.71 -21.95
CA LEU A 301 15.27 -0.77 -20.83
C LEU A 301 15.70 -1.49 -19.54
N LYS A 302 15.19 -2.70 -19.33
CA LYS A 302 15.53 -3.54 -18.18
C LYS A 302 15.64 -5.00 -18.61
N SER A 303 16.88 -5.46 -18.73
CA SER A 303 17.21 -6.81 -19.18
C SER A 303 16.51 -7.88 -18.34
N ASP A 304 15.98 -8.91 -19.00
CA ASP A 304 15.28 -10.07 -18.41
C ASP A 304 14.10 -9.75 -17.48
N SER A 305 13.46 -8.59 -17.66
CA SER A 305 12.30 -8.21 -16.85
C SER A 305 11.05 -9.04 -17.15
N GLN A 306 10.83 -9.42 -18.43
CA GLN A 306 9.59 -10.06 -18.88
C GLN A 306 9.85 -11.14 -19.94
N VAL A 307 9.05 -12.19 -19.94
CA VAL A 307 9.07 -13.25 -20.96
C VAL A 307 7.90 -13.05 -21.92
N VAL A 308 8.20 -13.12 -23.22
CA VAL A 308 7.19 -13.07 -24.28
C VAL A 308 6.37 -14.35 -24.23
N SER A 309 5.11 -14.24 -23.84
CA SER A 309 4.17 -15.36 -23.85
C SER A 309 3.94 -15.85 -25.29
N GLU A 310 3.70 -17.14 -25.46
CA GLU A 310 3.34 -17.74 -26.76
C GLU A 310 2.09 -17.09 -27.37
N TYR A 311 1.18 -16.61 -26.51
CA TYR A 311 -0.07 -15.91 -26.87
C TYR A 311 0.11 -14.42 -27.19
N ALA A 312 1.32 -13.87 -27.00
CA ALA A 312 1.55 -12.45 -27.25
C ALA A 312 1.37 -12.14 -28.74
N LEU A 313 0.47 -11.21 -29.04
CA LEU A 313 0.21 -10.75 -30.40
C LEU A 313 1.39 -9.95 -30.94
N LYS A 314 1.53 -9.95 -32.27
CA LYS A 314 2.44 -9.05 -32.96
C LYS A 314 1.83 -7.64 -32.97
N GLY A 315 2.55 -6.67 -32.44
CA GLY A 315 2.23 -5.25 -32.45
C GLY A 315 3.29 -4.43 -33.19
N GLN A 316 3.35 -3.14 -32.87
CA GLN A 316 4.31 -2.19 -33.40
C GLN A 316 4.69 -1.20 -32.31
N VAL A 317 5.92 -0.67 -32.36
CA VAL A 317 6.36 0.44 -31.51
C VAL A 317 7.04 1.46 -32.42
N HIS A 318 6.61 2.71 -32.33
CA HIS A 318 7.17 3.84 -33.07
C HIS A 318 7.73 4.84 -32.07
N PHE A 319 8.90 5.40 -32.36
CA PHE A 319 9.50 6.49 -31.59
C PHE A 319 9.53 7.70 -32.51
N ASN A 320 8.82 8.76 -32.12
CA ASN A 320 8.80 10.03 -32.84
C ASN A 320 9.56 11.06 -31.99
N GLU A 321 10.35 11.90 -32.64
CA GLU A 321 11.03 13.03 -32.02
C GLU A 321 10.38 14.31 -32.55
N TYR A 322 10.06 15.22 -31.65
CA TYR A 322 9.42 16.51 -31.95
C TYR A 322 10.31 17.65 -31.46
N GLU A 323 10.22 18.80 -32.12
CA GLU A 323 11.05 19.97 -31.79
C GLU A 323 10.66 20.62 -30.46
N ASP A 324 9.37 20.58 -30.11
CA ASP A 324 8.81 21.14 -28.88
C ASP A 324 7.54 20.40 -28.41
N GLU A 325 7.05 20.75 -27.22
CA GLU A 325 5.85 20.16 -26.62
C GLU A 325 4.55 20.46 -27.39
N ILE A 326 4.52 21.52 -28.20
CA ILE A 326 3.35 21.91 -28.98
C ILE A 326 3.23 21.00 -30.21
N GLU A 327 4.35 20.73 -30.89
CA GLU A 327 4.42 19.82 -32.02
C GLU A 327 4.21 18.36 -31.59
N GLU A 328 4.71 17.95 -30.42
CA GLU A 328 4.38 16.65 -29.82
C GLU A 328 2.86 16.49 -29.64
N ALA A 329 2.21 17.47 -29.00
CA ALA A 329 0.77 17.43 -28.76
C ALA A 329 -0.06 17.38 -30.06
N LYS A 330 0.37 18.08 -31.12
CA LYS A 330 -0.26 17.99 -32.45
C LYS A 330 -0.01 16.64 -33.11
N GLY A 331 1.20 16.10 -32.98
CA GLY A 331 1.59 14.79 -33.48
C GLY A 331 0.68 13.69 -32.93
N ASP A 332 0.49 13.69 -31.61
CA ASP A 332 -0.38 12.73 -30.92
C ASP A 332 -1.83 12.82 -31.41
N PHE A 333 -2.39 14.03 -31.46
CA PHE A 333 -3.78 14.24 -31.94
C PHE A 333 -4.00 13.74 -33.38
N SER A 334 -3.00 13.91 -34.24
CA SER A 334 -3.05 13.45 -35.63
C SER A 334 -2.97 11.93 -35.79
N SER A 335 -2.34 11.25 -34.82
CA SER A 335 -2.21 9.80 -34.82
C SER A 335 -3.50 9.13 -34.32
N ASP A 336 -4.10 9.65 -33.24
CA ASP A 336 -5.38 9.18 -32.70
C ASP A 336 -6.54 9.33 -33.70
N THR A 337 -6.59 10.44 -34.43
CA THR A 337 -7.62 10.64 -35.48
C THR A 337 -7.51 9.62 -36.62
N LYS A 338 -6.30 9.19 -36.99
CA LYS A 338 -6.11 8.13 -38.01
C LYS A 338 -6.60 6.76 -37.53
N PHE A 339 -6.47 6.45 -36.25
CA PHE A 339 -6.97 5.19 -35.69
C PHE A 339 -8.50 5.14 -35.65
N THR A 340 -9.16 6.23 -35.25
CA THR A 340 -10.64 6.29 -35.23
C THR A 340 -11.29 6.24 -36.62
N SER A 341 -10.60 6.67 -37.68
CA SER A 341 -11.11 6.57 -39.07
C SER A 341 -11.04 5.17 -39.69
N ASN A 342 -10.25 4.25 -39.12
CA ASN A 342 -10.06 2.90 -39.65
C ASN A 342 -11.00 1.84 -39.03
N GLU A 343 -11.89 2.20 -38.12
CA GLU A 343 -12.87 1.27 -37.53
C GLU A 343 -14.19 1.15 -38.33
N ASN A 344 -14.30 1.79 -39.51
CA ASN A 344 -15.49 1.78 -40.37
C ASN A 344 -15.33 1.02 -41.71
N THR A 345 -14.44 0.02 -41.78
CA THR A 345 -14.34 -0.87 -42.97
C THR A 345 -14.28 -2.33 -42.61
#